data_AF-A0A484AQX4-F1
#
_entry.id   AF-A0A484AQX4-F1
#
_cell.length_a   1.000
_cell.length_b   1.000
_cell.length_c   1.000
_cell.angle_alpha   90.00
_cell.angle_beta   90.00
_cell.angle_gamma   90.00
#
_symmetry.space_group_name_H-M   'P 1'
#
loop_
_entity.id
_entity.type
_entity.pdbx_description
1 polymer ?
#
loop_
_entity_poly.entity_id
_entity_poly.type
_entity_poly.pdbx_seq_one_letter_code
_entity_poly.pdbx_strand_id
1 'polypeptide(L)'
;MTERTLNKDELKSTIQAIEKAHAICNVDQGSTELIAELQTLYNCIKYPVVGVGVIRWIENVVMEPSYFKLSTDSCPTHLAVLDEVAGVHPTLQQQILFLLIRLFESKQDELEILVQLEMKKMILDRMVNLLTRGCVVPVLRYIKQCCAIEDTDISLIRYFVTEVLETITHPYSVEFVQLFLPMVENEEITGTMRGEGDNDPVSEFIVHCKAHFITV
;
A
#
# COMPACT_ATOMS: atom_id res chain seq x y z
N MET A 1 23.57 -33.31 31.53
CA MET A 1 22.67 -32.18 31.24
C MET A 1 23.50 -31.12 30.57
N THR A 2 23.36 -30.93 29.27
CA THR A 2 24.07 -29.91 28.50
C THR A 2 23.46 -28.54 28.84
N GLU A 3 24.25 -27.62 29.38
CA GLU A 3 23.82 -26.23 29.60
C GLU A 3 23.32 -25.64 28.28
N ARG A 4 22.07 -25.15 28.27
CA ARG A 4 21.53 -24.41 27.13
C ARG A 4 22.29 -23.09 27.02
N THR A 5 23.12 -22.98 26.00
CA THR A 5 23.79 -21.72 25.64
C THR A 5 22.78 -20.81 24.94
N LEU A 6 22.55 -19.61 25.47
CA LEU A 6 21.68 -18.59 24.88
C LEU A 6 22.54 -17.51 24.22
N ASN A 7 22.39 -17.31 22.92
CA ASN A 7 23.00 -16.18 22.21
C ASN A 7 22.19 -14.90 22.50
N LYS A 8 22.89 -13.81 22.84
CA LYS A 8 22.30 -12.48 23.14
C LYS A 8 22.96 -11.34 22.36
N ASP A 9 23.72 -11.64 21.31
CA ASP A 9 24.61 -10.68 20.63
C ASP A 9 23.82 -9.50 20.04
N GLU A 10 22.64 -9.76 19.47
CA GLU A 10 21.78 -8.75 18.85
C GLU A 10 20.79 -8.09 19.83
N LEU A 11 20.74 -8.56 21.09
CA LEU A 11 19.73 -8.10 22.04
C LEU A 11 19.90 -6.62 22.37
N LYS A 12 21.16 -6.18 22.59
CA LYS A 12 21.47 -4.79 22.95
C LYS A 12 21.10 -3.81 21.84
N SER A 13 21.45 -4.13 20.60
CA SER A 13 21.14 -3.25 19.46
C SER A 13 19.63 -3.22 19.17
N THR A 14 18.94 -4.35 19.35
CA THR A 14 17.48 -4.42 19.24
C THR A 14 16.79 -3.54 20.29
N ILE A 15 17.22 -3.61 21.56
CA ILE A 15 16.69 -2.75 22.64
C ILE A 15 16.89 -1.28 22.29
N GLN A 16 18.09 -0.89 21.85
CA GLN A 16 18.39 0.50 21.48
C GLN A 16 17.54 0.99 20.30
N ALA A 17 17.26 0.12 19.32
CA ALA A 17 16.39 0.46 18.21
C ALA A 17 14.93 0.68 18.67
N ILE A 18 14.44 -0.14 19.60
CA ILE A 18 13.11 0.03 20.21
C ILE A 18 13.04 1.33 21.00
N GLU A 19 14.03 1.63 21.84
CA GLU A 19 14.06 2.85 22.66
C GLU A 19 14.07 4.11 21.79
N LYS A 20 14.87 4.12 20.72
CA LYS A 20 14.91 5.24 19.75
C LYS A 20 13.59 5.40 19.02
N ALA A 21 13.04 4.32 18.48
CA ALA A 21 11.76 4.37 17.78
C ALA A 21 10.64 4.82 18.72
N HIS A 22 10.61 4.32 19.96
CA HIS A 22 9.66 4.76 20.97
C HIS A 22 9.78 6.26 21.26
N ALA A 23 11.01 6.79 21.42
CA ALA A 23 11.21 8.22 21.65
C ALA A 23 10.67 9.09 20.50
N ILE A 24 10.82 8.65 19.26
CA ILE A 24 10.26 9.34 18.07
C ILE A 24 8.72 9.26 18.08
N CYS A 25 8.16 8.07 18.33
CA CYS A 25 6.70 7.84 18.26
C CYS A 25 5.92 8.38 19.46
N ASN A 26 6.57 8.63 20.60
CA ASN A 26 5.91 9.01 21.87
C ASN A 26 5.69 10.51 22.00
N VAL A 27 6.38 11.33 21.21
CA VAL A 27 6.15 12.77 21.22
C VAL A 27 5.01 13.05 20.25
N ASP A 28 4.03 13.88 20.64
CA ASP A 28 2.99 14.43 19.75
C ASP A 28 3.65 15.40 18.74
N GLN A 29 4.53 14.84 17.91
CA GLN A 29 5.31 15.57 16.94
C GLN A 29 4.42 15.90 15.76
N GLY A 30 4.31 17.18 15.43
CA GLY A 30 3.81 17.57 14.12
C GLY A 30 4.63 16.89 13.01
N SER A 31 4.04 16.74 11.83
CA SER A 31 4.65 16.06 10.67
C SER A 31 6.09 16.52 10.36
N THR A 32 6.43 17.79 10.65
CA THR A 32 7.77 18.38 10.45
C THR A 32 8.85 17.78 11.33
N GLU A 33 8.54 17.44 12.58
CA GLU A 33 9.49 16.86 13.52
C GLU A 33 9.77 15.39 13.18
N LEU A 34 8.74 14.65 12.75
CA LEU A 34 8.91 13.29 12.24
C LEU A 34 9.83 13.23 11.02
N ILE A 35 9.75 14.22 10.11
CA ILE A 35 10.63 14.29 8.94
C ILE A 35 12.11 14.42 9.35
N ALA A 36 12.40 15.19 10.39
CA ALA A 36 13.79 15.35 10.88
C ALA A 36 14.38 14.04 11.40
N GLU A 37 13.55 13.19 12.02
CA GLU A 37 13.95 11.89 12.59
C GLU A 37 13.76 10.69 11.64
N LEU A 38 13.28 10.94 10.42
CA LEU A 38 12.89 9.88 9.48
C LEU A 38 14.04 8.91 9.17
N GLN A 39 15.25 9.45 8.99
CA GLN A 39 16.44 8.62 8.74
C GLN A 39 16.80 7.75 9.96
N THR A 40 16.61 8.26 11.17
CA THR A 40 16.79 7.50 12.41
C THR A 40 15.77 6.37 12.48
N LEU A 41 14.50 6.68 12.20
CA LEU A 41 13.42 5.71 12.20
C LEU A 41 13.63 4.61 11.15
N TYR A 42 14.04 4.95 9.92
CA TYR A 42 14.36 4.00 8.85
C TYR A 42 15.49 3.03 9.22
N ASN A 43 16.45 3.47 10.04
CA ASN A 43 17.47 2.57 10.57
C ASN A 43 16.94 1.65 11.67
N CYS A 44 16.01 2.14 12.50
CA CYS A 44 15.41 1.35 13.57
C CYS A 44 14.43 0.30 13.03
N ILE A 45 13.64 0.61 12.00
CA ILE A 45 12.67 -0.33 11.43
C ILE A 45 13.35 -1.54 10.78
N LYS A 46 14.67 -1.57 10.55
CA LYS A 46 15.39 -2.78 10.11
C LYS A 46 15.18 -3.99 11.03
N TYR A 47 14.86 -3.74 12.31
CA TYR A 47 14.46 -4.78 13.25
C TYR A 47 12.95 -5.07 13.12
N PRO A 48 12.53 -6.32 12.83
CA PRO A 48 11.12 -6.64 12.59
C PRO A 48 10.18 -6.24 13.73
N VAL A 49 10.63 -6.38 14.98
CA VAL A 49 9.87 -5.97 16.17
C VAL A 49 9.58 -4.47 16.21
N VAL A 50 10.50 -3.65 15.71
CA VAL A 50 10.29 -2.20 15.57
C VAL A 50 9.29 -1.94 14.45
N GLY A 51 9.39 -2.64 13.32
CA GLY A 51 8.41 -2.56 12.23
C GLY A 51 6.97 -2.82 12.70
N VAL A 52 6.75 -3.86 13.51
CA VAL A 52 5.43 -4.15 14.11
C VAL A 52 4.94 -3.00 14.99
N GLY A 53 5.82 -2.46 15.86
CA GLY A 53 5.49 -1.33 16.72
C GLY A 53 5.13 -0.07 15.93
N VAL A 54 5.90 0.22 14.87
CA VAL A 54 5.68 1.37 13.99
C VAL A 54 4.37 1.26 13.21
N ILE A 55 4.02 0.07 12.69
CA ILE A 55 2.71 -0.14 12.05
C ILE A 55 1.57 0.17 13.02
N ARG A 56 1.68 -0.32 14.27
CA ARG A 56 0.64 -0.08 15.29
C ARG A 56 0.54 1.40 15.68
N TRP A 57 1.68 2.09 15.80
CA TRP A 57 1.70 3.52 16.08
C TRP A 57 1.05 4.30 14.93
N ILE A 58 1.45 4.02 13.68
CA ILE A 58 0.88 4.68 12.50
C ILE A 58 -0.63 4.41 12.42
N GLU A 59 -1.07 3.16 12.62
CA GLU A 59 -2.50 2.81 12.70
C GLU A 59 -3.25 3.72 13.66
N ASN A 60 -2.73 3.93 14.87
CA ASN A 60 -3.38 4.79 15.86
C ASN A 60 -3.47 6.25 15.37
N VAL A 61 -2.39 6.78 14.78
CA VAL A 61 -2.33 8.17 14.32
C VAL A 61 -3.26 8.41 13.12
N VAL A 62 -3.18 7.56 12.08
CA VAL A 62 -3.91 7.79 10.82
C VAL A 62 -5.39 7.43 10.91
N MET A 63 -5.79 6.65 11.92
CA MET A 63 -7.19 6.35 12.21
C MET A 63 -7.89 7.46 13.00
N GLU A 64 -7.17 8.48 13.47
CA GLU A 64 -7.82 9.63 14.10
C GLU A 64 -8.67 10.39 13.08
N PRO A 65 -9.96 10.70 13.38
CA PRO A 65 -10.85 11.38 12.43
C PRO A 65 -10.34 12.74 11.94
N SER A 66 -9.51 13.41 12.74
CA SER A 66 -8.89 14.69 12.39
C SER A 66 -7.66 14.58 11.51
N TYR A 67 -7.06 13.39 11.36
CA TYR A 67 -5.78 13.22 10.68
C TYR A 67 -5.80 13.78 9.25
N PHE A 68 -6.72 13.28 8.42
CA PHE A 68 -6.84 13.69 7.02
C PHE A 68 -7.40 15.11 6.84
N LYS A 69 -7.98 15.71 7.89
CA LYS A 69 -8.37 17.13 7.88
C LYS A 69 -7.16 18.05 8.01
N LEU A 70 -6.18 17.63 8.81
CA LEU A 70 -5.00 18.41 9.14
C LEU A 70 -3.83 18.14 8.18
N SER A 71 -3.85 16.99 7.50
CA SER A 71 -2.85 16.65 6.50
C SER A 71 -3.08 17.40 5.20
N THR A 72 -2.19 18.36 4.91
CA THR A 72 -2.19 19.11 3.64
C THR A 72 -1.30 18.48 2.55
N ASP A 73 -0.51 17.46 2.91
CA ASP A 73 0.49 16.88 2.02
C ASP A 73 -0.14 15.83 1.09
N SER A 74 0.34 15.78 -0.15
CA SER A 74 -0.06 14.76 -1.15
C SER A 74 0.37 13.34 -0.75
N CYS A 75 1.35 13.20 0.13
CA CYS A 75 1.73 11.94 0.75
C CYS A 75 2.12 12.20 2.22
N PRO A 76 1.22 11.95 3.18
CA PRO A 76 1.50 12.10 4.59
C PRO A 76 2.69 11.22 4.99
N THR A 77 3.65 11.78 5.72
CA THR A 77 4.90 11.11 6.12
C THR A 77 4.66 9.73 6.73
N HIS A 78 3.59 9.57 7.53
CA HIS A 78 3.24 8.31 8.17
C HIS A 78 2.97 7.19 7.16
N LEU A 79 2.28 7.49 6.05
CA LEU A 79 2.03 6.49 5.00
C LEU A 79 3.31 6.15 4.24
N ALA A 80 4.22 7.11 4.04
CA ALA A 80 5.54 6.84 3.48
C ALA A 80 6.40 5.95 4.41
N VAL A 81 6.24 6.05 5.74
CA VAL A 81 6.89 5.12 6.66
C VAL A 81 6.33 3.69 6.51
N LEU A 82 5.02 3.52 6.29
CA LEU A 82 4.44 2.20 6.01
C LEU A 82 5.05 1.58 4.76
N ASP A 83 5.25 2.37 3.71
CA ASP A 83 5.89 1.92 2.48
C ASP A 83 7.28 1.35 2.78
N GLU A 84 8.10 2.07 3.54
CA GLU A 84 9.42 1.58 3.92
C GLU A 84 9.37 0.29 4.76
N VAL A 85 8.46 0.20 5.74
CA VAL A 85 8.28 -1.04 6.51
C VAL A 85 7.91 -2.22 5.59
N ALA A 86 7.03 -2.00 4.60
CA ALA A 86 6.64 -3.03 3.62
C ALA A 86 7.80 -3.50 2.73
N GLY A 87 8.82 -2.67 2.49
CA GLY A 87 10.00 -3.07 1.71
C GLY A 87 11.02 -3.83 2.52
N VAL A 88 11.20 -3.45 3.78
CA VAL A 88 12.16 -4.10 4.66
C VAL A 88 11.61 -5.43 5.17
N HIS A 89 10.29 -5.56 5.38
CA HIS A 89 9.67 -6.74 5.98
C HIS A 89 8.50 -7.31 5.15
N PRO A 90 8.77 -8.25 4.23
CA PRO A 90 7.71 -8.92 3.46
C PRO A 90 6.63 -9.57 4.32
N THR A 91 7.00 -10.10 5.49
CA THR A 91 6.06 -10.74 6.42
C THR A 91 5.05 -9.78 7.06
N LEU A 92 5.30 -8.46 7.00
CA LEU A 92 4.41 -7.44 7.55
C LEU A 92 3.48 -6.81 6.51
N GLN A 93 3.68 -7.11 5.22
CA GLN A 93 2.88 -6.53 4.12
C GLN A 93 1.38 -6.83 4.26
N GLN A 94 0.99 -8.00 4.77
CA GLN A 94 -0.41 -8.34 5.03
C GLN A 94 -1.04 -7.45 6.11
N GLN A 95 -0.29 -7.15 7.17
CA GLN A 95 -0.76 -6.28 8.24
C GLN A 95 -0.95 -4.84 7.73
N ILE A 96 -0.03 -4.37 6.88
CA ILE A 96 -0.12 -3.06 6.24
C ILE A 96 -1.33 -3.02 5.28
N LEU A 97 -1.52 -4.07 4.46
CA LEU A 97 -2.68 -4.16 3.58
C LEU A 97 -4.00 -4.06 4.37
N PHE A 98 -4.12 -4.77 5.50
CA PHE A 98 -5.32 -4.70 6.34
C PHE A 98 -5.57 -3.28 6.87
N LEU A 99 -4.52 -2.55 7.24
CA LEU A 99 -4.63 -1.15 7.65
C LEU A 99 -5.12 -0.28 6.47
N LEU A 100 -4.52 -0.43 5.28
CA LEU A 100 -4.91 0.33 4.09
C LEU A 100 -6.35 0.06 3.69
N ILE A 101 -6.81 -1.20 3.75
CA ILE A 101 -8.21 -1.58 3.49
C ILE A 101 -9.14 -0.85 4.46
N ARG A 102 -8.85 -0.90 5.77
CA ARG A 102 -9.67 -0.22 6.77
C ARG A 102 -9.74 1.28 6.56
N LEU A 103 -8.65 1.91 6.13
CA LEU A 103 -8.64 3.34 5.80
C LEU A 103 -9.47 3.62 4.54
N PHE A 104 -9.35 2.78 3.51
CA PHE A 104 -10.09 2.93 2.26
C PHE A 104 -11.60 2.80 2.45
N GLU A 105 -12.02 1.86 3.29
CA GLU A 105 -13.43 1.60 3.63
C GLU A 105 -13.98 2.54 4.71
N SER A 106 -13.12 3.33 5.36
CA SER A 106 -13.54 4.23 6.44
C SER A 106 -14.48 5.32 5.92
N LYS A 107 -15.53 5.60 6.70
CA LYS A 107 -16.40 6.74 6.45
C LYS A 107 -15.73 8.01 6.93
N GLN A 108 -15.52 8.95 6.02
CA GLN A 108 -14.91 10.25 6.29
C GLN A 108 -15.94 11.36 6.10
N ASP A 109 -17.09 11.21 6.77
CA ASP A 109 -18.27 12.07 6.56
C ASP A 109 -18.02 13.56 6.84
N GLU A 110 -16.95 13.87 7.59
CA GLU A 110 -16.54 15.23 7.92
C GLU A 110 -15.58 15.86 6.90
N LEU A 111 -15.09 15.10 5.91
CA LEU A 111 -14.26 15.59 4.82
C LEU A 111 -15.12 15.97 3.60
N GLU A 112 -14.71 17.00 2.88
CA GLU A 112 -15.31 17.31 1.58
C GLU A 112 -15.13 16.14 0.59
N ILE A 113 -16.11 15.93 -0.29
CA ILE A 113 -16.14 14.78 -1.23
C ILE A 113 -14.85 14.69 -2.05
N LEU A 114 -14.34 15.83 -2.53
CA LEU A 114 -13.10 15.87 -3.30
C LEU A 114 -11.89 15.42 -2.45
N VAL A 115 -11.82 15.83 -1.19
CA VAL A 115 -10.76 15.43 -0.26
C VAL A 115 -10.84 13.94 0.06
N GLN A 116 -12.06 13.39 0.22
CA GLN A 116 -12.25 11.95 0.38
C GLN A 116 -11.74 11.16 -0.84
N LEU A 117 -12.00 11.67 -2.05
CA LEU A 117 -11.55 11.03 -3.28
C LEU A 117 -10.02 11.02 -3.38
N GLU A 118 -9.37 12.15 -3.11
CA GLU A 118 -7.90 12.25 -3.12
C GLU A 118 -7.26 11.40 -2.02
N MET A 119 -7.87 11.32 -0.83
CA MET A 119 -7.45 10.39 0.22
C MET A 119 -7.53 8.93 -0.25
N LYS A 120 -8.62 8.54 -0.93
CA LYS A 120 -8.76 7.17 -1.44
C LYS A 120 -7.75 6.85 -2.53
N LYS A 121 -7.46 7.77 -3.45
CA LYS A 121 -6.37 7.61 -4.44
C LYS A 121 -5.02 7.43 -3.76
N MET A 122 -4.72 8.27 -2.78
CA MET A 122 -3.49 8.18 -1.99
C MET A 122 -3.35 6.82 -1.30
N ILE A 123 -4.44 6.23 -0.79
CA ILE A 123 -4.42 4.88 -0.22
C ILE A 123 -4.19 3.82 -1.31
N LEU A 124 -4.80 3.99 -2.49
CA LEU A 124 -4.56 3.11 -3.63
C LEU A 124 -3.10 3.14 -4.08
N ASP A 125 -2.43 4.30 -4.07
CA ASP A 125 -1.00 4.41 -4.38
C ASP A 125 -0.16 3.54 -3.43
N ARG A 126 -0.50 3.51 -2.13
CA ARG A 126 0.17 2.66 -1.15
C ARG A 126 -0.11 1.17 -1.41
N MET A 127 -1.31 0.82 -1.88
CA MET A 127 -1.63 -0.54 -2.33
C MET A 127 -0.85 -0.93 -3.60
N VAL A 128 -0.66 -0.01 -4.54
CA VAL A 128 0.22 -0.21 -5.71
C VAL A 128 1.67 -0.41 -5.27
N ASN A 129 2.17 0.37 -4.29
CA ASN A 129 3.49 0.14 -3.72
C ASN A 129 3.62 -1.24 -3.03
N LEU A 130 2.58 -1.74 -2.36
CA LEU A 130 2.58 -3.12 -1.85
C LEU A 130 2.67 -4.14 -2.98
N LEU A 131 1.97 -3.90 -4.09
CA LEU A 131 1.99 -4.74 -5.28
C LEU A 131 3.42 -4.80 -5.88
N THR A 132 4.09 -3.65 -6.04
CA THR A 132 5.47 -3.61 -6.56
C THR A 132 6.49 -4.30 -5.66
N ARG A 133 6.19 -4.41 -4.36
CA ARG A 133 7.01 -5.12 -3.35
C ARG A 133 6.64 -6.60 -3.19
N GLY A 134 5.81 -7.15 -4.08
CA GLY A 134 5.48 -8.58 -4.15
C GLY A 134 4.17 -9.00 -3.48
N CYS A 135 3.44 -8.08 -2.85
CA CYS A 135 2.12 -8.34 -2.24
C CYS A 135 0.99 -8.27 -3.28
N VAL A 136 1.19 -8.87 -4.45
CA VAL A 136 0.35 -8.67 -5.64
C VAL A 136 -1.04 -9.27 -5.46
N VAL A 137 -1.10 -10.58 -5.21
CA VAL A 137 -2.34 -11.36 -5.18
C VAL A 137 -3.32 -10.87 -4.10
N PRO A 138 -2.89 -10.60 -2.85
CA PRO A 138 -3.79 -10.10 -1.81
C PRO A 138 -4.40 -8.73 -2.16
N VAL A 139 -3.59 -7.81 -2.71
CA VAL A 139 -4.07 -6.50 -3.17
C VAL A 139 -5.11 -6.66 -4.28
N LEU A 140 -4.80 -7.45 -5.32
CA LEU A 140 -5.72 -7.62 -6.44
C LEU A 140 -7.02 -8.32 -6.06
N ARG A 141 -6.99 -9.28 -5.13
CA ARG A 141 -8.20 -9.94 -4.62
C ARG A 141 -9.13 -8.95 -3.94
N TYR A 142 -8.57 -8.02 -3.15
CA TYR A 142 -9.34 -6.97 -2.51
C TYR A 142 -9.97 -6.01 -3.53
N ILE A 143 -9.19 -5.47 -4.48
CA ILE A 143 -9.72 -4.55 -5.49
C ILE A 143 -10.79 -5.23 -6.36
N LYS A 144 -10.58 -6.49 -6.74
CA LYS A 144 -11.59 -7.28 -7.45
C LYS A 144 -12.89 -7.46 -6.65
N GLN A 145 -12.79 -7.59 -5.33
CA GLN A 145 -13.96 -7.63 -4.44
C GLN A 145 -14.69 -6.28 -4.43
N CYS A 146 -13.99 -5.15 -4.36
CA CYS A 146 -14.60 -3.82 -4.48
C CYS A 146 -15.37 -3.65 -5.80
N CYS A 147 -14.85 -4.20 -6.90
CA CYS A 147 -15.55 -4.18 -8.19
C CYS A 147 -16.87 -4.96 -8.17
N ALA A 148 -16.93 -6.06 -7.40
CA ALA A 148 -18.09 -6.96 -7.38
C ALA A 148 -19.20 -6.49 -6.44
N ILE A 149 -18.87 -5.71 -5.41
CA ILE A 149 -19.85 -5.22 -4.42
C ILE A 149 -20.52 -3.91 -4.90
N GLU A 150 -19.99 -3.25 -5.93
CA GLU A 150 -20.49 -1.98 -6.48
C GLU A 150 -20.61 -0.84 -5.44
N ASP A 151 -19.90 -0.94 -4.31
CA ASP A 151 -19.88 0.08 -3.25
C ASP A 151 -18.77 1.13 -3.44
N THR A 152 -17.86 0.86 -4.38
CA THR A 152 -16.67 1.64 -4.64
C THR A 152 -16.82 2.36 -5.97
N ASP A 153 -16.55 3.66 -5.97
CA ASP A 153 -16.61 4.48 -7.18
C ASP A 153 -15.71 3.91 -8.28
N ILE A 154 -16.29 3.71 -9.46
CA ILE A 154 -15.59 3.11 -10.60
C ILE A 154 -14.37 3.92 -11.03
N SER A 155 -14.36 5.24 -10.79
CA SER A 155 -13.20 6.10 -11.07
C SER A 155 -12.00 5.76 -10.20
N LEU A 156 -12.19 5.25 -8.97
CA LEU A 156 -11.12 4.79 -8.10
C LEU A 156 -10.55 3.45 -8.58
N ILE A 157 -11.42 2.55 -9.04
CA ILE A 157 -10.97 1.29 -9.64
C ILE A 157 -10.20 1.57 -10.93
N ARG A 158 -10.70 2.46 -11.79
CA ARG A 158 -10.01 2.95 -12.99
C ARG A 158 -8.65 3.51 -12.64
N TYR A 159 -8.56 4.39 -11.64
CA TYR A 159 -7.31 4.96 -11.16
C TYR A 159 -6.31 3.85 -10.78
N PHE A 160 -6.72 2.90 -9.94
CA PHE A 160 -5.86 1.77 -9.56
C PHE A 160 -5.38 0.96 -10.77
N VAL A 161 -6.27 0.66 -11.73
CA VAL A 161 -5.91 -0.08 -12.95
C VAL A 161 -4.90 0.69 -13.79
N THR A 162 -5.06 2.01 -13.95
CA THR A 162 -4.09 2.87 -14.64
C THR A 162 -2.71 2.77 -13.98
N GLU A 163 -2.62 3.02 -12.67
CA GLU A 163 -1.35 3.01 -11.94
C GLU A 163 -0.64 1.65 -12.04
N VAL A 164 -1.41 0.55 -11.96
CA VAL A 164 -0.84 -0.79 -12.11
C VAL A 164 -0.33 -1.01 -13.54
N LEU A 165 -1.09 -0.63 -14.57
CA LEU A 165 -0.66 -0.78 -15.97
C LEU A 165 0.59 0.06 -16.30
N GLU A 166 0.74 1.23 -15.71
CA GLU A 166 1.93 2.08 -15.88
C GLU A 166 3.17 1.53 -15.15
N THR A 167 2.97 0.65 -14.17
CA THR A 167 4.04 0.14 -13.30
C THR A 167 4.54 -1.26 -13.70
N ILE A 168 3.71 -2.09 -14.31
CA ILE A 168 4.03 -3.49 -14.62
C ILE A 168 4.62 -3.66 -16.02
N THR A 169 5.31 -4.78 -16.23
CA THR A 169 5.71 -5.24 -17.56
C THR A 169 5.76 -6.77 -17.59
N HIS A 170 5.81 -7.35 -18.79
CA HIS A 170 5.88 -8.80 -18.99
C HIS A 170 7.24 -9.38 -18.48
N PRO A 171 7.32 -10.68 -18.12
CA PRO A 171 6.27 -11.71 -18.19
C PRO A 171 5.28 -11.68 -17.02
N TYR A 172 4.00 -11.93 -17.30
CA TYR A 172 2.94 -12.00 -16.29
C TYR A 172 2.75 -13.42 -15.74
N SER A 173 2.34 -13.54 -14.48
CA SER A 173 1.92 -14.84 -13.93
C SER A 173 0.46 -15.13 -14.26
N VAL A 174 0.09 -16.41 -14.34
CA VAL A 174 -1.30 -16.82 -14.62
C VAL A 174 -2.27 -16.28 -13.55
N GLU A 175 -1.88 -16.35 -12.27
CA GLU A 175 -2.71 -15.86 -11.16
C GLU A 175 -2.93 -14.34 -11.24
N PHE A 176 -1.90 -13.57 -11.63
CA PHE A 176 -2.04 -12.14 -11.87
C PHE A 176 -3.05 -11.87 -12.99
N VAL A 177 -2.89 -12.52 -14.15
CA VAL A 177 -3.78 -12.34 -15.31
C VAL A 177 -5.22 -12.69 -14.95
N GLN A 178 -5.47 -13.80 -14.25
CA GLN A 178 -6.83 -14.22 -13.85
C GLN A 178 -7.53 -13.22 -12.90
N LEU A 179 -6.76 -12.50 -12.09
CA LEU A 179 -7.29 -11.49 -11.18
C LEU A 179 -7.45 -10.13 -11.86
N PHE A 180 -6.46 -9.72 -12.67
CA PHE A 180 -6.37 -8.37 -13.21
C PHE A 180 -7.09 -8.19 -14.55
N LEU A 181 -6.99 -9.17 -15.47
CA LEU A 181 -7.58 -9.06 -16.81
C LEU A 181 -9.08 -8.76 -16.81
N PRO A 182 -9.93 -9.38 -15.95
CA PRO A 182 -11.36 -9.05 -15.91
C PRO A 182 -11.65 -7.57 -15.59
N MET A 183 -10.81 -6.93 -14.77
CA MET A 183 -10.95 -5.50 -14.45
C MET A 183 -10.51 -4.63 -15.64
N VAL A 184 -9.46 -5.04 -16.35
CA VAL A 184 -8.94 -4.33 -17.53
C VAL A 184 -9.88 -4.46 -18.73
N GLU A 185 -10.56 -5.60 -18.91
CA GLU A 185 -11.51 -5.81 -20.00
C GLU A 185 -12.87 -5.11 -19.77
N ASN A 186 -13.19 -4.75 -18.52
CA ASN A 186 -14.43 -4.04 -18.20
C ASN A 186 -14.42 -2.62 -18.81
N GLU A 187 -15.33 -2.38 -19.76
CA GLU A 187 -15.44 -1.11 -20.48
C GLU A 187 -15.84 0.07 -19.60
N GLU A 188 -16.56 -0.16 -18.50
CA GLU A 188 -16.90 0.91 -17.57
C GLU A 188 -15.65 1.41 -16.82
N ILE A 189 -14.67 0.52 -16.60
CA ILE A 189 -13.38 0.84 -15.98
C ILE A 189 -12.44 1.46 -17.01
N THR A 190 -12.16 0.79 -18.13
CA THR A 190 -11.07 1.18 -19.05
C THR A 190 -11.51 1.77 -20.39
N GLY A 191 -12.82 1.86 -20.66
CA GLY A 191 -13.34 2.25 -21.98
C GLY A 191 -12.87 3.63 -22.45
N THR A 192 -12.70 4.60 -21.54
CA THR A 192 -12.18 5.93 -21.87
C THR A 192 -10.66 6.01 -21.91
N MET A 193 -9.94 4.95 -21.52
CA MET A 193 -8.48 4.89 -21.51
C MET A 193 -7.90 4.38 -22.84
N ARG A 194 -8.73 3.69 -23.64
CA ARG A 194 -8.36 3.19 -24.97
C ARG A 194 -8.27 4.38 -25.92
N GLY A 195 -7.06 4.82 -26.22
CA GLY A 195 -6.81 5.93 -27.15
C GLY A 195 -7.07 5.53 -28.60
N GLU A 196 -7.21 6.52 -29.49
CA GLU A 196 -7.31 6.28 -30.95
C GLU A 196 -5.96 5.85 -31.60
N GLY A 197 -4.91 5.62 -30.81
CA GLY A 197 -3.56 5.28 -31.29
C GLY A 197 -3.08 3.90 -30.83
N ASP A 198 -2.22 3.26 -31.65
CA ASP A 198 -1.78 1.85 -31.54
C ASP A 198 -1.00 1.44 -30.28
N ASN A 199 -0.79 2.33 -29.28
CA ASN A 199 0.08 2.07 -28.12
C ASN A 199 -0.55 2.52 -26.77
N ASP A 200 -1.82 2.22 -26.52
CA ASP A 200 -2.37 2.40 -25.16
C ASP A 200 -2.08 1.17 -24.26
N PRO A 201 -1.71 1.37 -22.97
CA PRO A 201 -1.34 0.27 -22.07
C PRO A 201 -2.43 -0.78 -21.86
N VAL A 202 -3.70 -0.40 -21.99
CA VAL A 202 -4.85 -1.31 -21.83
C VAL A 202 -4.88 -2.29 -23.01
N SER A 203 -4.81 -1.78 -24.24
CA SER A 203 -4.78 -2.60 -25.45
C SER A 203 -3.55 -3.50 -25.50
N GLU A 204 -2.36 -2.98 -25.15
CA GLU A 204 -1.12 -3.78 -25.10
C GLU A 204 -1.25 -4.94 -24.11
N PHE A 205 -1.76 -4.68 -22.91
CA PHE A 205 -1.97 -5.70 -21.90
C PHE A 205 -2.97 -6.78 -22.35
N ILE A 206 -4.11 -6.39 -22.93
CA ILE A 206 -5.14 -7.32 -23.40
C ILE A 206 -4.60 -8.20 -24.54
N VAL A 207 -3.93 -7.59 -25.54
CA VAL A 207 -3.36 -8.32 -26.68
C VAL A 207 -2.32 -9.33 -26.19
N HIS A 208 -1.41 -8.92 -25.30
CA HIS A 208 -0.42 -9.81 -24.74
C HIS A 208 -1.06 -10.97 -23.97
N CYS A 209 -2.07 -10.71 -23.14
CA CYS A 209 -2.76 -11.74 -22.37
C CYS A 209 -3.52 -12.73 -23.27
N LYS A 210 -4.19 -12.25 -24.31
CA LYS A 210 -4.91 -13.10 -25.28
C LYS A 210 -3.97 -14.01 -26.05
N ALA A 211 -2.81 -13.52 -26.45
CA ALA A 211 -1.83 -14.29 -27.18
C ALA A 211 -1.20 -15.44 -26.36
N HIS A 212 -1.03 -15.25 -25.04
CA HIS A 212 -0.22 -16.15 -24.20
C HIS A 212 -1.01 -16.94 -23.15
N PHE A 213 -2.23 -16.54 -22.79
CA PHE A 213 -2.98 -17.12 -21.67
C PHE A 213 -4.41 -17.57 -22.01
N ILE A 214 -4.99 -17.11 -23.13
CA ILE A 214 -6.38 -17.45 -23.52
C ILE A 214 -6.42 -18.53 -24.61
N THR A 215 -5.27 -18.90 -25.20
CA THR A 215 -5.13 -20.02 -26.13
C THR A 215 -5.06 -21.36 -25.40
N VAL A 216 -6.21 -21.84 -24.89
CA VAL A 216 -6.56 -23.28 -24.75
C VAL A 216 -8.04 -23.46 -25.05
#